data_AF-J9G8U7-F1
#
_entry.id   AF-J9G8U7-F1
#
_cell.length_a   1.000
_cell.length_b   1.000
_cell.length_c   1.000
_cell.angle_alpha   90.00
_cell.angle_beta   90.00
_cell.angle_gamma   90.00
#
_symmetry.space_group_name_H-M   'P 1'
#
loop_
_entity.id
_entity.type
_entity.pdbx_description
1 polymer ?
#
loop_
_entity_poly.entity_id
_entity_poly.type
_entity_poly.pdbx_seq_one_letter_code
_entity_poly.pdbx_strand_id
1 'polypeptide(L)'
;MKKIPSFTVDHIHLLRGVYVSRQDQVGNEIVTTFDVRMKEPNREPALSPSAIHTMEHLAATFLRNHPVCADKIIYWGPMGC
;
A
#
# COMPACT_ATOMS: atom_id res chain seq x y z
N MET A 1 9.02 6.10 21.96
CA MET A 1 7.79 5.93 21.16
C MET A 1 7.92 4.67 20.30
N LYS A 2 6.92 3.79 20.28
CA LYS A 2 6.92 2.67 19.32
C LYS A 2 6.69 3.24 17.92
N LYS A 3 7.69 3.10 17.04
CA LYS A 3 7.59 3.57 15.66
C LYS A 3 6.64 2.65 14.88
N ILE A 4 5.81 3.22 14.03
CA ILE A 4 5.05 2.44 13.05
C ILE A 4 6.03 1.89 11.99
N PRO A 5 5.76 0.72 11.37
CA PRO A 5 6.71 0.05 10.46
C PRO A 5 7.24 0.94 9.32
N SER A 6 6.41 1.82 8.76
CA SER A 6 6.85 2.76 7.72
C SER A 6 8.01 3.65 8.19
N PHE A 7 8.05 4.05 9.46
CA PHE A 7 9.08 4.95 10.00
C PHE A 7 10.41 4.26 10.32
N THR A 8 10.53 2.97 10.05
CA THR A 8 11.80 2.23 10.15
C THR A 8 12.43 1.95 8.78
N VAL A 9 11.77 2.34 7.69
CA VAL A 9 12.27 2.16 6.32
C VAL A 9 13.15 3.34 5.92
N ASP A 10 14.29 3.05 5.28
CA ASP A 10 15.14 4.07 4.66
C ASP A 10 14.55 4.56 3.34
N HIS A 11 13.80 5.66 3.42
CA HIS A 11 13.16 6.28 2.27
C HIS A 11 14.15 6.98 1.32
N ILE A 12 15.42 7.19 1.72
CA ILE A 12 16.45 7.74 0.84
C ILE A 12 16.81 6.71 -0.23
N HIS A 13 16.80 5.42 0.10
CA HIS A 13 17.19 4.36 -0.83
C HIS A 13 16.02 3.50 -1.34
N LEU A 14 14.80 3.74 -0.84
CA LEU A 14 13.62 2.98 -1.26
C LEU A 14 13.27 3.22 -2.74
N LEU A 15 13.06 2.13 -3.47
CA LEU A 15 12.70 2.14 -4.89
C LEU A 15 11.21 1.84 -5.10
N ARG A 16 10.71 2.08 -6.32
CA ARG A 16 9.38 1.63 -6.75
C ARG A 16 9.27 0.11 -6.63
N GLY A 17 8.12 -0.41 -6.21
CA GLY A 17 7.94 -1.85 -6.01
C GLY A 17 6.76 -2.20 -5.12
N VAL A 18 6.63 -3.48 -4.81
CA VAL A 18 5.63 -4.00 -3.87
C VAL A 18 6.38 -4.68 -2.72
N TYR A 19 6.18 -4.18 -1.51
CA TYR A 19 6.88 -4.66 -0.32
C TYR A 19 5.89 -5.16 0.71
N VAL A 20 6.27 -6.15 1.52
CA VAL A 20 5.54 -6.47 2.75
C VAL A 20 5.85 -5.38 3.76
N SER A 21 4.86 -4.54 4.08
CA SER A 21 5.01 -3.46 5.06
C SER A 21 4.95 -4.01 6.48
N ARG A 22 3.99 -4.90 6.73
CA ARG A 22 3.83 -5.61 8.00
C ARG A 22 2.95 -6.85 7.85
N GLN A 23 3.06 -7.72 8.83
CA GLN A 23 2.17 -8.87 9.02
C GLN A 23 1.62 -8.81 10.43
N ASP A 24 0.30 -8.76 10.53
CA ASP A 24 -0.43 -8.69 11.79
C ASP A 24 -1.15 -10.03 12.02
N GLN A 25 -0.98 -10.64 13.19
CA GLN A 25 -1.76 -11.82 13.58
C GLN A 25 -3.14 -11.36 14.05
N VAL A 26 -4.20 -11.87 13.41
CA VAL A 26 -5.60 -11.60 13.77
C VAL A 26 -6.32 -12.93 13.97
N GLY A 27 -6.53 -13.31 15.23
CA GLY A 27 -7.01 -14.65 15.57
C GLY A 27 -5.99 -15.70 15.10
N ASN A 28 -6.42 -16.64 14.27
CA ASN A 28 -5.57 -17.68 13.69
C ASN A 28 -5.02 -17.32 12.30
N GLU A 29 -5.32 -16.13 11.78
CA GLU A 29 -4.93 -15.69 10.44
C GLU A 29 -3.84 -14.61 10.47
N ILE A 30 -3.10 -14.50 9.36
CA ILE A 30 -2.13 -13.42 9.13
C ILE A 30 -2.71 -12.41 8.14
N VAL A 31 -2.89 -11.18 8.60
CA VAL A 31 -3.19 -10.04 7.73
C VAL A 31 -1.88 -9.42 7.26
N THR A 32 -1.63 -9.47 5.95
CA THR A 32 -0.44 -8.87 5.35
C THR A 32 -0.79 -7.52 4.75
N THR A 33 -0.12 -6.46 5.19
CA THR A 33 -0.20 -5.13 4.57
C THR A 33 0.95 -4.98 3.58
N PHE A 34 0.64 -4.62 2.34
CA PHE A 34 1.64 -4.33 1.31
C PHE A 34 1.83 -2.83 1.12
N ASP A 35 3.08 -2.39 0.99
CA ASP A 35 3.45 -1.06 0.46
C ASP A 35 3.60 -1.18 -1.06
N VAL A 36 2.66 -0.60 -1.80
CA VAL A 36 2.69 -0.51 -3.27
C VAL A 36 3.29 0.84 -3.64
N ARG A 37 4.62 0.88 -3.78
CA ARG A 37 5.39 2.10 -3.99
C ARG A 37 5.42 2.49 -5.46
N MET A 38 4.61 3.48 -5.82
CA MET A 38 4.50 3.97 -7.21
C MET A 38 5.54 5.02 -7.59
N LYS A 39 6.09 5.74 -6.61
CA LYS A 39 7.04 6.84 -6.78
C LYS A 39 8.24 6.69 -5.85
N GLU A 40 9.42 7.04 -6.33
CA GLU A 40 10.63 7.12 -5.50
C GLU A 40 10.52 8.29 -4.50
N PRO A 41 10.56 8.01 -3.18
CA PRO A 41 10.32 9.04 -2.17
C PRO A 41 11.29 10.21 -2.31
N ASN A 42 10.75 11.42 -2.33
CA ASN A 42 11.51 12.69 -2.40
C ASN A 42 12.40 12.86 -3.65
N ARG A 43 12.31 11.97 -4.65
CA ARG A 43 13.07 12.06 -5.91
C ARG A 43 12.17 12.20 -7.14
N GLU A 44 10.92 11.78 -7.04
CA GLU A 44 9.89 12.03 -8.05
C GLU A 44 8.77 12.90 -7.51
N PRO A 45 8.04 13.63 -8.38
CA PRO A 45 6.80 14.29 -7.99
C PRO A 45 5.80 13.27 -7.42
N ALA A 46 5.16 13.65 -6.32
CA ALA A 46 4.01 12.92 -5.78
C ALA A 46 2.91 12.82 -6.84
N LEU A 47 2.11 11.76 -6.75
CA LEU A 47 0.94 11.62 -7.61
C LEU A 47 -0.05 12.75 -7.34
N SER A 48 -0.67 13.30 -8.39
CA SER A 48 -1.70 14.32 -8.18
C SER A 48 -2.87 13.71 -7.40
N PRO A 49 -3.56 14.49 -6.55
CA PRO A 49 -4.74 14.02 -5.82
C PRO A 49 -5.80 13.42 -6.74
N SER A 50 -6.02 14.01 -7.93
CA SER A 50 -6.96 13.49 -8.92
C SER A 50 -6.56 12.12 -9.48
N ALA A 51 -5.28 11.92 -9.78
CA ALA A 51 -4.79 10.66 -10.32
C ALA A 51 -4.84 9.55 -9.25
N ILE A 52 -4.35 9.81 -8.05
CA ILE A 52 -4.33 8.81 -6.98
C ILE A 52 -5.74 8.45 -6.50
N HIS A 53 -6.65 9.41 -6.42
CA HIS A 53 -8.06 9.15 -6.09
C HIS A 53 -8.75 8.31 -7.18
N THR A 54 -8.48 8.61 -8.47
CA THR A 54 -8.99 7.78 -9.56
C THR A 54 -8.46 6.34 -9.47
N MET A 55 -7.17 6.17 -9.18
CA MET A 55 -6.56 4.85 -9.01
C MET A 55 -7.11 4.11 -7.78
N GLU A 56 -7.42 4.80 -6.68
CA GLU A 56 -8.07 4.22 -5.52
C GLU A 56 -9.38 3.54 -5.91
N HIS A 57 -10.26 4.25 -6.62
CA HIS A 57 -11.53 3.68 -7.11
C HIS A 57 -11.31 2.50 -8.05
N LEU A 58 -10.45 2.65 -9.08
CA LEU A 58 -10.22 1.59 -10.07
C LEU A 58 -9.65 0.31 -9.44
N ALA A 59 -8.63 0.45 -8.59
CA ALA A 59 -7.98 -0.70 -7.97
C ALA A 59 -8.87 -1.36 -6.91
N ALA A 60 -9.59 -0.57 -6.09
CA ALA A 60 -10.55 -1.10 -5.13
C ALA A 60 -11.65 -1.92 -5.83
N THR A 61 -12.20 -1.40 -6.93
CA THR A 61 -13.20 -2.12 -7.74
C THR A 61 -12.60 -3.37 -8.37
N PHE A 62 -11.43 -3.28 -9.02
CA PHE A 62 -10.80 -4.42 -9.67
C PHE A 62 -10.48 -5.54 -8.67
N LEU A 63 -9.78 -5.23 -7.59
CA LEU A 63 -9.29 -6.22 -6.63
C LEU A 63 -10.44 -6.93 -5.90
N ARG A 64 -11.50 -6.21 -5.55
CA ARG A 64 -12.67 -6.78 -4.86
C ARG A 64 -13.62 -7.57 -5.78
N ASN A 65 -13.44 -7.50 -7.10
CA ASN A 65 -14.19 -8.31 -8.07
C ASN A 65 -13.31 -9.38 -8.74
N HIS A 66 -12.02 -9.42 -8.45
CA HIS A 66 -11.10 -10.36 -9.07
C HIS A 66 -11.30 -11.78 -8.51
N PRO A 67 -11.43 -12.83 -9.35
CA PRO A 67 -11.82 -14.18 -8.93
C PRO A 67 -10.87 -14.84 -7.92
N VAL A 68 -9.62 -14.36 -7.83
CA VAL A 68 -8.61 -14.91 -6.90
C VAL A 68 -8.36 -14.00 -5.70
N CYS A 69 -8.69 -12.71 -5.81
CA CYS A 69 -8.31 -11.72 -4.80
C CYS A 69 -9.49 -11.24 -3.96
N ALA A 70 -10.72 -11.28 -4.48
CA ALA A 70 -11.89 -10.67 -3.86
C ALA A 70 -12.02 -10.99 -2.36
N ASP A 71 -11.95 -12.28 -2.01
CA ASP A 71 -12.12 -12.75 -0.62
C ASP A 71 -10.92 -12.46 0.31
N LYS A 72 -9.80 -11.98 -0.25
CA LYS A 72 -8.54 -11.74 0.47
C LYS A 72 -8.26 -10.26 0.70
N ILE A 73 -9.06 -9.36 0.11
CA ILE A 73 -8.79 -7.92 0.12
C ILE A 73 -9.65 -7.24 1.19
N ILE A 74 -9.00 -6.83 2.28
CA ILE A 74 -9.64 -6.07 3.36
C ILE A 74 -9.78 -4.59 2.93
N TYR A 75 -8.69 -3.99 2.46
CA TYR A 75 -8.62 -2.56 2.17
C TYR A 75 -7.62 -2.25 1.04
N TRP A 76 -7.93 -1.21 0.27
CA TRP A 76 -7.02 -0.57 -0.68
C TRP A 76 -7.23 0.94 -0.55
N GLY A 77 -6.14 1.71 -0.47
CA GLY A 77 -6.21 3.16 -0.46
C GLY A 77 -4.83 3.82 -0.46
N PRO A 78 -4.79 5.15 -0.63
CA PRO A 78 -3.55 5.87 -0.86
C PRO A 78 -2.79 6.20 0.43
N MET A 79 -1.47 6.35 0.29
CA MET A 79 -0.66 7.04 1.28
C MET A 79 -0.78 8.56 1.10
N GLY A 80 -0.64 9.32 2.18
CA GLY A 80 -0.75 10.79 2.15
C GLY A 80 0.52 11.54 1.74
N CYS A 81 1.63 10.84 1.47
CA CYS A 81 2.91 11.41 1.05
C CYS A 81 3.04 11.47 -0.48
#